data_AF-W2J8F9-F1
#
_entry.id   AF-W2J8F9-F1
#
_cell.length_a   1.000
_cell.length_b   1.000
_cell.length_c   1.000
_cell.angle_alpha   90.00
_cell.angle_beta   90.00
_cell.angle_gamma   90.00
#
_symmetry.space_group_name_H-M   'P 1'
#
loop_
_entity.id
_entity.type
_entity.pdbx_description
1 polymer ?
#
loop_
_entity_poly.entity_id
_entity_poly.type
_entity_poly.pdbx_seq_one_letter_code
_entity_poly.pdbx_strand_id
1 'polypeptide(L)'
;MKVIPSVLALGAFVAALVFSPETACADVVEAVPGTELFEQFRPVYHFQAREKWMNDPCAPYYDEATGLYHMFYQLNPNSTIWGNMTWGHAVSKDQVTWEDYPDALHPFEDKWDNLGVFSGFAMNNAIDGKQTVFYTGVTALPISWKKEYLFGEHVVYATTDDGGKTWQKGSEPLIELPPQGLNVTGWRDPMPFHS
;
A
#
# COMPACT_ATOMS: atom_id res chain seq x y z
N MET A 1 -16.55 40.79 -75.32
CA MET A 1 -15.17 41.02 -74.87
C MET A 1 -15.01 40.34 -73.51
N LYS A 2 -14.10 39.37 -73.39
CA LYS A 2 -13.82 38.59 -72.17
C LYS A 2 -13.09 39.45 -71.13
N VAL A 3 -13.44 39.33 -69.85
CA VAL A 3 -12.50 39.32 -68.72
C VAL A 3 -13.08 38.42 -67.59
N ILE A 4 -12.24 37.55 -67.05
CA ILE A 4 -12.34 36.75 -65.80
C ILE A 4 -11.03 37.11 -65.01
N PRO A 5 -10.80 36.85 -63.70
CA PRO A 5 -11.62 36.68 -62.48
C PRO A 5 -11.18 37.64 -61.33
N SER A 6 -11.86 37.65 -60.17
CA SER A 6 -11.24 37.30 -58.84
C SER A 6 -12.12 37.61 -57.62
N VAL A 7 -12.40 36.54 -56.87
CA VAL A 7 -12.38 36.36 -55.39
C VAL A 7 -12.83 37.52 -54.49
N LEU A 8 -13.94 37.31 -53.78
CA LEU A 8 -13.96 37.55 -52.33
C LEU A 8 -14.86 36.51 -51.64
N ALA A 9 -14.25 35.85 -50.68
CA ALA A 9 -14.67 34.61 -50.07
C ALA A 9 -15.51 34.84 -48.81
N LEU A 10 -16.34 33.84 -48.51
CA LEU A 10 -16.68 33.33 -47.18
C LEU A 10 -16.91 34.36 -46.05
N GLY A 11 -18.18 34.67 -45.81
CA GLY A 11 -18.62 35.20 -44.53
C GLY A 11 -19.95 34.54 -44.15
N ALA A 12 -20.01 34.02 -42.93
CA ALA A 12 -21.19 33.45 -42.26
C ALA A 12 -21.52 31.97 -42.53
N PHE A 13 -20.80 31.08 -41.85
CA PHE A 13 -21.44 29.99 -41.08
C PHE A 13 -20.42 29.41 -40.08
N VAL A 14 -20.14 30.15 -39.01
CA VAL A 14 -19.61 29.55 -37.78
C VAL A 14 -20.71 29.75 -36.73
N ALA A 15 -21.77 28.97 -36.87
CA ALA A 15 -22.73 28.77 -35.80
C ALA A 15 -21.99 28.01 -34.70
N ALA A 16 -21.77 28.72 -33.59
CA ALA A 16 -21.40 28.24 -32.26
C ALA A 16 -21.30 26.71 -32.08
N LEU A 17 -20.12 26.16 -32.38
CA LEU A 17 -19.59 25.02 -31.65
C LEU A 17 -18.67 25.58 -30.57
N VAL A 18 -19.28 26.28 -29.61
CA VAL A 18 -18.67 26.41 -28.29
C VAL A 18 -18.76 25.00 -27.71
N PHE A 19 -17.68 24.23 -27.88
CA PHE A 19 -17.47 23.04 -27.07
C PHE A 19 -17.51 23.52 -25.62
N SER A 20 -18.63 23.28 -24.93
CA SER A 20 -18.61 23.26 -23.47
C SER A 20 -17.59 22.19 -23.08
N PRO A 21 -16.48 22.54 -22.41
CA PRO A 21 -15.68 21.53 -21.75
C PRO A 21 -16.41 21.24 -20.44
N GLU A 22 -17.62 20.67 -20.52
CA GLU A 22 -18.06 19.84 -19.42
C GLU A 22 -17.18 18.60 -19.53
N THR A 23 -16.03 18.66 -18.87
CA THR A 23 -15.33 17.46 -18.44
C THR A 23 -16.39 16.62 -17.74
N ALA A 24 -16.83 15.55 -18.40
CA ALA A 24 -17.70 14.58 -17.76
C ALA A 24 -16.88 13.97 -16.62
N CYS A 25 -16.96 14.57 -15.44
CA CYS A 25 -16.59 13.92 -14.21
C CYS A 25 -17.70 12.89 -13.97
N ALA A 26 -17.48 11.66 -14.43
CA ALA A 26 -18.26 10.56 -13.91
C ALA A 26 -17.98 10.50 -12.41
N ASP A 27 -19.03 10.53 -11.58
CA ASP A 27 -18.89 10.28 -10.17
C ASP A 27 -18.23 8.91 -9.99
N VAL A 28 -17.16 8.85 -9.20
CA VAL A 28 -16.53 7.58 -8.84
C VAL A 28 -17.47 6.90 -7.86
N VAL A 29 -18.25 5.94 -8.36
CA VAL A 29 -19.10 5.11 -7.52
C VAL A 29 -18.24 4.05 -6.85
N GLU A 30 -18.21 4.06 -5.52
CA GLU A 30 -17.49 3.04 -4.75
C GLU A 30 -18.20 1.69 -4.88
N ALA A 31 -17.42 0.65 -5.20
CA ALA A 31 -17.89 -0.72 -5.23
C ALA A 31 -17.99 -1.26 -3.80
N VAL A 32 -19.22 -1.47 -3.31
CA VAL A 32 -19.49 -1.96 -1.95
C VAL A 32 -19.56 -3.49 -1.93
N PRO A 33 -18.97 -4.20 -0.94
CA PRO A 33 -19.05 -5.65 -0.85
C PRO A 33 -20.47 -6.20 -1.00
N GLY A 34 -20.62 -7.27 -1.78
CA GLY A 34 -21.92 -7.90 -2.06
C GLY A 34 -22.76 -7.21 -3.15
N THR A 35 -22.28 -6.12 -3.76
CA THR A 35 -22.92 -5.50 -4.92
C THR A 35 -22.41 -6.08 -6.24
N GLU A 36 -23.19 -5.97 -7.31
CA GLU A 36 -22.77 -6.40 -8.65
C GLU A 36 -21.46 -5.71 -9.08
N LEU A 37 -21.33 -4.41 -8.84
CA LEU A 37 -20.12 -3.66 -9.18
C LEU A 37 -18.87 -4.19 -8.46
N PHE A 38 -19.01 -4.64 -7.22
CA PHE A 38 -17.91 -5.23 -6.45
C PHE A 38 -17.55 -6.63 -6.95
N GLU A 39 -18.55 -7.48 -7.26
CA GLU A 39 -18.32 -8.86 -7.65
C GLU A 39 -17.95 -9.04 -9.13
N GLN A 40 -18.37 -8.11 -10.01
CA GLN A 40 -18.27 -8.25 -11.48
C GLN A 40 -16.85 -8.57 -11.97
N PHE A 41 -15.83 -7.95 -11.35
CA PHE A 41 -14.42 -8.10 -11.75
C PHE A 41 -13.53 -8.62 -10.64
N ARG A 42 -14.10 -8.99 -9.48
CA ARG A 42 -13.31 -9.43 -8.34
C ARG A 42 -12.80 -10.85 -8.56
N PRO A 43 -11.47 -11.10 -8.47
CA PRO A 43 -10.93 -12.44 -8.58
C PRO A 43 -11.46 -13.37 -7.49
N VAL A 44 -11.58 -14.67 -7.76
CA VAL A 44 -12.03 -15.67 -6.76
C VAL A 44 -11.00 -16.80 -6.50
N TYR A 45 -9.91 -16.82 -7.26
CA TYR A 45 -8.84 -17.84 -7.16
C TYR A 45 -7.46 -17.24 -6.84
N HIS A 46 -7.41 -16.00 -6.39
CA HIS A 46 -6.17 -15.32 -6.01
C HIS A 46 -6.32 -14.73 -4.61
N PHE A 47 -5.21 -14.65 -3.88
CA PHE A 47 -5.16 -13.92 -2.63
C PHE A 47 -5.49 -12.44 -2.87
N GLN A 48 -6.34 -11.88 -2.01
CA GLN A 48 -6.70 -10.47 -2.03
C GLN A 48 -7.17 -10.03 -0.65
N ALA A 49 -7.09 -8.73 -0.36
CA ALA A 49 -7.74 -8.13 0.79
C ALA A 49 -9.26 -8.29 0.71
N ARG A 50 -9.95 -8.28 1.85
CA ARG A 50 -11.42 -8.34 1.96
C ARG A 50 -12.13 -7.32 1.08
N GLU A 51 -11.59 -6.12 1.03
CA GLU A 51 -12.10 -4.98 0.28
C GLU A 51 -11.02 -3.90 0.17
N LYS A 52 -11.30 -2.82 -0.57
CA LYS A 52 -10.52 -1.57 -0.61
C LYS A 52 -9.11 -1.73 -1.20
N TRP A 53 -8.21 -0.79 -0.89
CA TRP A 53 -6.86 -0.75 -1.45
C TRP A 53 -5.94 -1.77 -0.78
N MET A 54 -5.28 -2.58 -1.59
CA MET A 54 -4.14 -3.39 -1.17
C MET A 54 -2.95 -3.19 -2.12
N ASN A 55 -1.74 -3.39 -1.60
CA ASN A 55 -0.54 -3.49 -2.43
C ASN A 55 0.43 -4.54 -1.89
N ASP A 56 1.64 -4.14 -1.54
CA ASP A 56 2.80 -4.99 -1.33
C ASP A 56 2.50 -6.13 -0.35
N PRO A 57 2.84 -7.39 -0.68
CA PRO A 57 2.91 -8.44 0.32
C PRO A 57 3.98 -8.09 1.34
N CYS A 58 3.68 -8.32 2.61
CA CYS A 58 4.53 -7.98 3.74
C CYS A 58 4.81 -9.26 4.56
N ALA A 59 6.07 -9.51 4.89
CA ALA A 59 6.49 -10.49 5.88
C ALA A 59 5.80 -11.87 5.85
N PRO A 60 5.63 -12.55 4.70
CA PRO A 60 5.07 -13.91 4.70
C PRO A 60 5.99 -14.88 5.43
N TYR A 61 5.44 -15.75 6.27
CA TYR A 61 6.22 -16.80 6.96
C TYR A 61 5.38 -18.04 7.26
N TYR A 62 6.05 -19.14 7.58
CA TYR A 62 5.43 -20.35 8.10
C TYR A 62 5.71 -20.47 9.60
N ASP A 63 4.67 -20.69 10.39
CA ASP A 63 4.75 -20.95 11.82
C ASP A 63 4.71 -22.46 12.06
N GLU A 64 5.86 -23.05 12.41
CA GLU A 64 5.96 -24.48 12.70
C GLU A 64 5.15 -24.90 13.93
N ALA A 65 4.94 -24.01 14.91
CA ALA A 65 4.23 -24.33 16.14
C ALA A 65 2.71 -24.44 15.92
N THR A 66 2.16 -23.60 15.04
CA THR A 66 0.72 -23.61 14.70
C THR A 66 0.42 -24.40 13.43
N GLY A 67 1.43 -24.63 12.58
CA GLY A 67 1.29 -25.26 11.27
C GLY A 67 0.64 -24.35 10.21
N LEU A 68 0.69 -23.03 10.41
CA LEU A 68 0.03 -22.03 9.56
C LEU A 68 1.04 -21.26 8.71
N TYR A 69 0.67 -20.98 7.46
CA TYR A 69 1.28 -19.94 6.64
C TYR A 69 0.61 -18.61 6.98
N HIS A 70 1.40 -17.60 7.30
CA HIS A 70 0.96 -16.23 7.52
C HIS A 70 1.27 -15.39 6.27
N MET A 71 0.30 -14.61 5.82
CA MET A 71 0.44 -13.64 4.74
C MET A 71 -0.02 -12.28 5.24
N PHE A 72 0.85 -11.29 5.19
CA PHE A 72 0.49 -9.90 5.42
C PHE A 72 0.57 -9.12 4.13
N TYR A 73 -0.12 -7.98 4.08
CA TYR A 73 -0.14 -7.11 2.91
C TYR A 73 -0.44 -5.68 3.35
N GLN A 74 0.08 -4.70 2.63
CA GLN A 74 -0.32 -3.32 2.86
C GLN A 74 -1.79 -3.13 2.48
N LEU A 75 -2.53 -2.49 3.37
CA LEU A 75 -3.97 -2.26 3.29
C LEU A 75 -4.26 -0.80 3.65
N ASN A 76 -5.16 -0.15 2.90
CA ASN A 76 -5.91 0.99 3.42
C ASN A 76 -7.31 0.52 3.80
N PRO A 77 -7.62 0.34 5.10
CA PRO A 77 -8.92 -0.17 5.53
C PRO A 77 -10.04 0.86 5.33
N ASN A 78 -9.73 2.09 4.93
CA ASN A 78 -10.68 3.20 4.85
C ASN A 78 -10.90 3.72 3.43
N SER A 79 -10.15 3.27 2.42
CA SER A 79 -10.29 3.79 1.06
C SER A 79 -9.73 2.88 -0.02
N THR A 80 -10.22 3.07 -1.25
CA THR A 80 -9.72 2.43 -2.49
C THR A 80 -8.51 3.15 -3.09
N ILE A 81 -7.91 4.09 -2.38
CA ILE A 81 -6.66 4.77 -2.77
C ILE A 81 -5.59 4.58 -1.69
N TRP A 82 -4.33 4.72 -2.11
CA TRP A 82 -3.18 4.66 -1.21
C TRP A 82 -3.23 5.74 -0.11
N GLY A 83 -2.93 5.34 1.12
CA GLY A 83 -2.85 6.18 2.33
C GLY A 83 -3.23 5.39 3.58
N ASN A 84 -2.83 5.83 4.77
CA ASN A 84 -3.15 5.12 6.02
C ASN A 84 -2.72 3.63 5.99
N MET A 85 -1.46 3.37 5.60
CA MET A 85 -0.96 2.00 5.43
C MET A 85 -0.95 1.25 6.76
N THR A 86 -1.74 0.19 6.76
CA THR A 86 -1.88 -0.86 7.78
C THR A 86 -1.37 -2.17 7.18
N TRP A 87 -0.95 -3.12 8.00
CA TRP A 87 -0.75 -4.50 7.55
C TRP A 87 -2.04 -5.30 7.75
N GLY A 88 -2.74 -5.64 6.67
CA GLY A 88 -3.77 -6.67 6.68
C GLY A 88 -3.14 -8.05 6.87
N HIS A 89 -3.89 -9.02 7.39
CA HIS A 89 -3.37 -10.33 7.76
C HIS A 89 -4.35 -11.46 7.45
N ALA A 90 -3.84 -12.52 6.85
CA ALA A 90 -4.56 -13.78 6.70
C ALA A 90 -3.62 -14.98 6.91
N VAL A 91 -4.20 -16.12 7.23
CA VAL A 91 -3.49 -17.38 7.44
C VAL A 91 -4.02 -18.49 6.54
N SER A 92 -3.20 -19.49 6.29
CA SER A 92 -3.58 -20.65 5.48
C SER A 92 -2.87 -21.92 5.96
N LYS A 93 -3.48 -23.08 5.70
CA LYS A 93 -2.84 -24.39 5.88
C LYS A 93 -2.23 -24.95 4.60
N ASP A 94 -2.66 -24.45 3.45
CA ASP A 94 -2.37 -25.02 2.13
C ASP A 94 -1.89 -23.99 1.09
N GLN A 95 -1.78 -22.71 1.48
CA GLN A 95 -1.46 -21.55 0.62
C GLN A 95 -2.50 -21.28 -0.48
N VAL A 96 -3.65 -21.95 -0.46
CA VAL A 96 -4.72 -21.82 -1.45
C VAL A 96 -5.97 -21.25 -0.81
N THR A 97 -6.36 -21.82 0.34
CA THR A 97 -7.53 -21.40 1.13
C THR A 97 -7.05 -20.53 2.28
N TRP A 98 -7.56 -19.29 2.35
CA TRP A 98 -7.11 -18.30 3.32
C TRP A 98 -8.22 -17.96 4.31
N GLU A 99 -7.86 -17.87 5.58
CA GLU A 99 -8.69 -17.37 6.66
C GLU A 99 -8.17 -16.00 7.09
N ASP A 100 -9.08 -15.05 7.13
CA ASP A 100 -8.86 -13.69 7.55
C ASP A 100 -8.54 -13.56 9.04
N TYR A 101 -7.40 -12.95 9.38
CA TYR A 101 -7.01 -12.61 10.75
C TYR A 101 -7.22 -11.11 11.03
N PRO A 102 -7.22 -10.65 12.28
CA PRO A 102 -7.22 -9.22 12.57
C PRO A 102 -6.06 -8.51 11.86
N ASP A 103 -6.26 -7.28 11.42
CA ASP A 103 -5.17 -6.44 10.91
C ASP A 103 -4.04 -6.39 11.95
N ALA A 104 -2.80 -6.55 11.49
CA ALA A 104 -1.68 -6.85 12.36
C ALA A 104 -1.01 -5.60 12.94
N LEU A 105 -0.82 -4.57 12.12
CA LEU A 105 -0.10 -3.35 12.49
C LEU A 105 -0.83 -2.13 11.93
N HIS A 106 -1.18 -1.17 12.77
CA HIS A 106 -1.88 0.06 12.39
C HIS A 106 -1.00 1.30 12.54
N PRO A 107 -1.08 2.33 11.69
CA PRO A 107 -0.38 3.58 11.94
C PRO A 107 -0.98 4.31 13.15
N PHE A 108 -0.29 5.36 13.62
CA PHE A 108 -0.72 6.24 14.73
C PHE A 108 -0.71 5.64 16.14
N GLU A 109 -0.30 4.38 16.29
CA GLU A 109 -0.14 3.74 17.60
C GLU A 109 1.23 4.05 18.22
N ASP A 110 2.24 4.31 17.38
CA ASP A 110 3.60 4.67 17.78
C ASP A 110 4.03 6.01 17.14
N LYS A 111 5.03 6.67 17.74
CA LYS A 111 5.65 7.88 17.17
C LYS A 111 6.43 7.57 15.90
N TRP A 112 6.90 6.34 15.72
CA TRP A 112 7.80 5.95 14.62
C TRP A 112 7.11 5.48 13.35
N ASP A 113 5.79 5.30 13.36
CA ASP A 113 5.00 4.88 12.18
C ASP A 113 3.70 5.67 12.01
N ASN A 114 3.66 6.88 12.57
CA ASN A 114 2.47 7.72 12.62
C ASN A 114 1.98 8.22 11.26
N LEU A 115 2.70 8.01 10.16
CA LEU A 115 2.23 8.30 8.79
C LEU A 115 2.07 7.03 7.93
N GLY A 116 2.40 5.86 8.45
CA GLY A 116 2.23 4.60 7.74
C GLY A 116 3.15 3.47 8.23
N VAL A 117 2.60 2.25 8.17
CA VAL A 117 3.34 1.00 8.38
C VAL A 117 3.69 0.43 7.00
N PHE A 118 4.91 0.65 6.55
CA PHE A 118 5.40 0.20 5.24
C PHE A 118 5.86 -1.26 5.28
N SER A 119 6.30 -1.80 4.14
CA SER A 119 6.57 -3.23 3.99
C SER A 119 7.83 -3.66 4.74
N GLY A 120 8.04 -4.96 4.80
CA GLY A 120 9.11 -5.56 5.58
C GLY A 120 9.03 -7.07 5.60
N PHE A 121 9.72 -7.68 6.56
CA PHE A 121 9.96 -9.12 6.58
C PHE A 121 9.81 -9.73 7.98
N ALA A 122 9.59 -11.04 8.03
CA ALA A 122 9.49 -11.80 9.26
C ALA A 122 10.77 -12.61 9.52
N MET A 123 11.12 -12.79 10.79
CA MET A 123 12.17 -13.70 11.22
C MET A 123 11.77 -14.37 12.53
N ASN A 124 11.97 -15.67 12.59
CA ASN A 124 11.78 -16.45 13.80
C ASN A 124 12.97 -16.29 14.75
N ASN A 125 12.72 -16.46 16.05
CA ASN A 125 13.75 -16.45 17.08
C ASN A 125 14.68 -15.22 17.01
N ALA A 126 14.12 -14.03 16.77
CA ALA A 126 14.89 -12.81 16.58
C ALA A 126 14.98 -11.99 17.87
N ILE A 127 13.99 -11.14 18.17
CA ILE A 127 14.00 -10.33 19.39
C ILE A 127 13.45 -11.16 20.56
N ASP A 128 14.24 -11.31 21.62
CA ASP A 128 13.93 -12.12 22.80
C ASP A 128 13.49 -13.56 22.47
N GLY A 129 13.99 -14.11 21.36
CA GLY A 129 13.64 -15.44 20.87
C GLY A 129 12.22 -15.56 20.29
N LYS A 130 11.52 -14.44 20.08
CA LYS A 130 10.14 -14.43 19.57
C LYS A 130 10.08 -14.39 18.04
N GLN A 131 8.92 -14.79 17.50
CA GLN A 131 8.56 -14.45 16.14
C GLN A 131 8.45 -12.92 16.02
N THR A 132 9.23 -12.36 15.11
CA THR A 132 9.38 -10.91 14.96
C THR A 132 9.13 -10.52 13.51
N VAL A 133 8.37 -9.45 13.30
CA VAL A 133 8.31 -8.74 12.02
C VAL A 133 9.14 -7.47 12.13
N PHE A 134 9.85 -7.18 11.05
CA PHE A 134 10.63 -5.96 10.85
C PHE A 134 9.96 -5.20 9.74
N TYR A 135 9.76 -3.91 9.91
CA TYR A 135 9.03 -3.10 8.94
C TYR A 135 9.57 -1.69 8.90
N THR A 136 9.16 -0.95 7.87
CA THR A 136 9.44 0.47 7.78
C THR A 136 8.35 1.27 8.47
N GLY A 137 8.71 1.96 9.55
CA GLY A 137 7.88 2.98 10.17
C GLY A 137 8.08 4.31 9.45
N VAL A 138 6.98 4.98 9.09
CA VAL A 138 7.01 6.26 8.36
C VAL A 138 6.58 7.42 9.25
N THR A 139 7.41 8.47 9.30
CA THR A 139 7.17 9.71 10.07
C THR A 139 7.22 10.99 9.23
N ALA A 140 7.67 10.91 7.97
CA ALA A 140 7.65 12.03 7.04
C ALA A 140 7.20 11.62 5.63
N LEU A 141 6.35 12.45 5.00
CA LEU A 141 5.86 12.32 3.63
C LEU A 141 5.97 13.68 2.92
N PRO A 142 6.06 13.72 1.58
CA PRO A 142 6.04 12.60 0.64
C PRO A 142 7.41 11.91 0.51
N ILE A 143 7.39 10.59 0.31
CA ILE A 143 8.58 9.81 -0.04
C ILE A 143 8.56 9.52 -1.54
N SER A 144 9.63 9.86 -2.25
CA SER A 144 9.79 9.54 -3.66
C SER A 144 11.25 9.69 -4.08
N TRP A 145 11.73 8.79 -4.93
CA TRP A 145 13.06 8.90 -5.51
C TRP A 145 13.28 10.15 -6.39
N LYS A 146 12.19 10.84 -6.76
CA LYS A 146 12.21 12.09 -7.53
C LYS A 146 12.27 13.35 -6.64
N LYS A 147 12.17 13.20 -5.33
CA LYS A 147 12.10 14.31 -4.36
C LYS A 147 13.28 14.24 -3.40
N GLU A 148 13.54 15.35 -2.72
CA GLU A 148 14.48 15.36 -1.61
C GLU A 148 14.01 14.40 -0.51
N TYR A 149 14.96 13.65 0.06
CA TYR A 149 14.67 12.67 1.09
C TYR A 149 14.49 13.33 2.46
N LEU A 150 13.37 13.08 3.13
CA LEU A 150 12.97 13.76 4.35
C LEU A 150 13.38 13.04 5.65
N PHE A 151 14.16 11.95 5.55
CA PHE A 151 14.64 11.19 6.72
C PHE A 151 13.53 10.65 7.64
N GLY A 152 12.37 10.31 7.07
CA GLY A 152 11.22 9.80 7.82
C GLY A 152 10.87 8.34 7.54
N GLU A 153 11.82 7.52 7.08
CA GLU A 153 11.67 6.06 7.01
C GLU A 153 12.64 5.43 8.03
N HIS A 154 12.13 4.60 8.93
CA HIS A 154 12.89 3.98 10.02
C HIS A 154 12.68 2.46 10.01
N VAL A 155 13.71 1.68 10.37
CA VAL A 155 13.55 0.23 10.59
C VAL A 155 13.11 0.01 12.03
N VAL A 156 11.91 -0.51 12.19
CA VAL A 156 11.25 -0.84 13.47
C VAL A 156 10.82 -2.30 13.46
N TYR A 157 10.29 -2.79 14.59
CA TYR A 157 9.88 -4.18 14.73
C TYR A 157 8.59 -4.32 15.55
N ALA A 158 7.96 -5.49 15.43
CA ALA A 158 6.92 -5.95 16.34
C ALA A 158 7.08 -7.45 16.60
N THR A 159 6.72 -7.89 17.81
CA THR A 159 6.75 -9.31 18.20
C THR A 159 5.35 -9.83 18.46
N THR A 160 5.18 -11.14 18.44
CA THR A 160 3.94 -11.80 18.84
C THR A 160 4.20 -12.87 19.90
N ASP A 161 3.25 -13.02 20.83
CA ASP A 161 3.25 -14.06 21.88
C ASP A 161 2.11 -15.08 21.70
N ASP A 162 1.25 -14.93 20.69
CA ASP A 162 0.00 -15.68 20.53
C ASP A 162 -0.17 -16.29 19.12
N GLY A 163 0.95 -16.61 18.47
CA GLY A 163 0.96 -17.22 17.15
C GLY A 163 0.52 -16.26 16.05
N GLY A 164 0.90 -14.98 16.17
CA GLY A 164 0.65 -13.96 15.16
C GLY A 164 -0.76 -13.39 15.15
N LYS A 165 -1.59 -13.64 16.17
CA LYS A 165 -2.94 -13.05 16.28
C LYS A 165 -2.90 -11.61 16.74
N THR A 166 -1.94 -11.27 17.60
CA THR A 166 -1.66 -9.91 18.03
C THR A 166 -0.16 -9.62 17.95
N TRP A 167 0.15 -8.34 17.73
CA TRP A 167 1.51 -7.84 17.57
C TRP A 167 1.78 -6.69 18.53
N GLN A 168 2.90 -6.75 19.21
CA GLN A 168 3.40 -5.71 20.11
C GLN A 168 4.57 -5.00 19.45
N LYS A 169 4.40 -3.73 19.11
CA LYS A 169 5.46 -2.91 18.51
C LYS A 169 6.57 -2.62 19.51
N GLY A 170 7.80 -2.60 19.01
CA GLY A 170 8.94 -2.08 19.75
C GLY A 170 8.84 -0.56 19.92
N SER A 171 9.32 -0.06 21.06
CA SER A 171 9.20 1.37 21.42
C SER A 171 10.21 2.29 20.74
N GLU A 172 11.28 1.73 20.16
CA GLU A 172 12.35 2.49 19.50
C GLU A 172 12.79 1.80 18.20
N PRO A 173 13.29 2.55 17.21
CA PRO A 173 13.77 2.00 15.95
C PRO A 173 15.05 1.20 16.19
N LEU A 174 15.18 0.12 15.42
CA LEU A 174 16.42 -0.63 15.30
C LEU A 174 17.44 0.13 14.44
N ILE A 175 16.95 0.79 13.39
CA ILE A 175 17.75 1.68 12.55
C ILE A 175 16.95 2.95 12.25
N GLU A 176 17.30 4.03 12.94
CA GLU A 176 16.59 5.30 12.84
C GLU A 176 16.91 6.03 11.52
N LEU A 177 18.16 6.04 11.08
CA LEU A 177 18.59 6.85 9.94
C LEU A 177 19.36 6.01 8.91
N PRO A 178 19.34 6.40 7.62
CA PRO A 178 20.22 5.82 6.62
C PRO A 178 21.70 6.08 6.99
N PRO A 179 22.64 5.33 6.38
CA PRO A 179 24.07 5.52 6.64
C PRO A 179 24.54 6.95 6.36
N GLN A 180 25.38 7.47 7.27
CA GLN A 180 25.88 8.84 7.19
C GLN A 180 26.64 9.09 5.89
N GLY A 181 26.41 10.26 5.29
CA GLY A 181 27.10 10.71 4.07
C GLY A 181 26.54 10.14 2.77
N LEU A 182 25.48 9.31 2.82
CA LEU A 182 24.77 8.85 1.64
C LEU A 182 23.59 9.75 1.32
N ASN A 183 23.48 10.17 0.05
CA ASN A 183 22.30 10.82 -0.49
C ASN A 183 21.30 9.77 -0.96
N VAL A 184 20.54 9.19 -0.03
CA VAL A 184 19.58 8.13 -0.33
C VAL A 184 18.31 8.70 -0.95
N THR A 185 17.67 7.92 -1.82
CA THR A 185 16.36 8.22 -2.43
C THR A 185 15.19 7.52 -1.72
N GLY A 186 15.51 6.70 -0.72
CA GLY A 186 14.61 5.92 0.10
C GLY A 186 15.40 4.98 1.04
N TRP A 187 14.82 4.64 2.17
CA TRP A 187 15.42 3.82 3.24
C TRP A 187 14.34 2.94 3.89
N ARG A 188 13.96 1.87 3.21
CA ARG A 188 12.78 1.08 3.60
C ARG A 188 12.90 -0.39 3.21
N ASP A 189 11.85 -1.14 3.52
CA ASP A 189 11.60 -2.53 3.12
C ASP A 189 12.67 -3.49 3.68
N PRO A 190 12.88 -3.50 5.02
CA PRO A 190 13.93 -4.31 5.65
C PRO A 190 13.69 -5.81 5.41
N MET A 191 14.74 -6.51 4.97
CA MET A 191 14.73 -7.95 4.72
C MET A 191 15.87 -8.66 5.48
N PRO A 192 15.75 -8.85 6.80
CA PRO A 192 16.66 -9.70 7.53
C PRO A 192 16.57 -11.15 7.06
N PHE A 193 17.71 -11.82 6.95
CA PHE A 193 17.80 -13.25 6.61
C PHE A 193 18.97 -13.91 7.37
N HIS A 194 18.89 -15.22 7.55
CA HIS A 194 20.01 -16.05 8.02
C HIS A 194 20.52 -16.89 6.84
N SER A 195 21.85 -17.07 6.77
CA SER A 195 22.54 -17.89 5.77
C SER A 195 22.81 -19.30 6.27
#